data_AF-A0A972I2V5-F1
#
_entry.id   AF-A0A972I2V5-F1
#
_cell.length_a   1.000
_cell.length_b   1.000
_cell.length_c   1.000
_cell.angle_alpha   90.00
_cell.angle_beta   90.00
_cell.angle_gamma   90.00
#
_symmetry.space_group_name_H-M   'P 1'
#
loop_
_entity.id
_entity.type
_entity.pdbx_description
1 polymer ?
#
loop_
_entity_poly.entity_id
_entity_poly.type
_entity_poly.pdbx_seq_one_letter_code
_entity_poly.pdbx_strand_id
1 'polypeptide(L)'
;YGNAKVSGDARVYGNARVYGNARVYGNAKVSGDARVYGNARVHGNARVYGNAMVSQNQHLQNCSCKDDLSKNIKESIRCQTGLGIFNEKIVAYKTVNKDMSSFQDEKFFYKVGEIAEVKNPEISNESCASGLHFSNMNYWDDKDGVFIQAEINLEDIITVQEGKIRCKKALITGIYER
;
A
#
# COMPACT_ATOMS: atom_id res chain seq x y z
N TYR A 1 -1.84 -26.22 1.11
CA TYR A 1 -2.57 -25.77 2.31
C TYR A 1 -1.70 -24.77 3.05
N GLY A 2 -2.21 -23.58 3.39
CA GLY A 2 -1.44 -22.50 4.03
C GLY A 2 -1.91 -22.24 5.47
N ASN A 3 -1.11 -21.49 6.22
CA ASN A 3 -1.30 -21.25 7.66
C ASN A 3 -2.16 -20.00 7.94
N ALA A 4 -3.38 -19.98 7.42
CA ALA A 4 -4.29 -18.86 7.64
C ALA A 4 -4.61 -18.71 9.13
N LYS A 5 -4.59 -17.47 9.63
CA LYS A 5 -4.79 -17.19 11.06
C LYS A 5 -5.87 -16.13 11.26
N VAL A 6 -6.87 -16.45 12.07
CA VAL A 6 -7.86 -15.52 12.60
C VAL A 6 -7.66 -15.42 14.11
N SER A 7 -7.49 -14.22 14.66
CA SER A 7 -7.18 -14.05 16.10
C SER A 7 -7.61 -12.67 16.65
N GLY A 8 -7.63 -12.49 17.97
CA GLY A 8 -8.20 -11.29 18.61
C GLY A 8 -9.73 -11.28 18.51
N ASP A 9 -10.35 -10.11 18.40
CA ASP A 9 -11.80 -9.94 18.24
C ASP A 9 -12.27 -10.07 16.78
N ALA A 10 -11.40 -10.60 15.91
CA ALA A 10 -11.67 -10.70 14.49
C ALA A 10 -12.82 -11.69 14.23
N ARG A 11 -13.73 -11.31 13.32
CA ARG A 11 -14.89 -12.13 12.95
C ARG A 11 -14.89 -12.42 11.46
N VAL A 12 -15.05 -13.69 11.12
CA VAL A 12 -15.30 -14.17 9.76
C VAL A 12 -16.66 -14.87 9.76
N TYR A 13 -17.61 -14.39 8.95
CA TYR A 13 -18.98 -14.91 8.96
C TYR A 13 -19.64 -14.83 7.58
N GLY A 14 -20.78 -15.51 7.39
CA GLY A 14 -21.39 -15.69 6.06
C GLY A 14 -20.62 -16.73 5.23
N ASN A 15 -20.45 -16.48 3.94
CA ASN A 15 -19.70 -17.35 3.01
C ASN A 15 -18.22 -16.97 2.90
N ALA A 16 -17.74 -16.06 3.75
CA ALA A 16 -16.40 -15.51 3.68
C ALA A 16 -15.33 -16.59 3.88
N ARG A 17 -14.24 -16.48 3.11
CA ARG A 17 -13.13 -17.45 3.16
C ARG A 17 -11.82 -16.76 3.47
N VAL A 18 -11.10 -17.31 4.45
CA VAL A 18 -9.72 -16.94 4.77
C VAL A 18 -8.84 -18.16 4.61
N TYR A 19 -7.84 -18.09 3.72
CA TYR A 19 -6.98 -19.23 3.39
C TYR A 19 -5.58 -18.78 2.93
N GLY A 20 -4.68 -19.71 2.59
CA GLY A 20 -3.28 -19.36 2.33
C GLY A 20 -2.55 -18.97 3.61
N ASN A 21 -1.68 -17.97 3.57
CA ASN A 21 -0.97 -17.43 4.73
C ASN A 21 -1.65 -16.15 5.29
N ALA A 22 -2.90 -15.92 4.93
CA ALA A 22 -3.62 -14.70 5.29
C ALA A 22 -3.78 -14.58 6.81
N ARG A 23 -3.73 -13.35 7.31
CA ARG A 23 -3.90 -13.03 8.73
C ARG A 23 -5.04 -12.02 8.90
N VAL A 24 -6.03 -12.39 9.70
CA VAL A 24 -7.13 -11.51 10.11
C VAL A 24 -7.09 -11.34 11.62
N TYR A 25 -6.90 -10.12 12.11
CA TYR A 25 -6.71 -9.89 13.54
C TYR A 25 -7.18 -8.52 14.04
N GLY A 26 -7.16 -8.29 15.35
CA GLY A 26 -7.73 -7.09 15.96
C GLY A 26 -9.26 -7.13 15.91
N ASN A 27 -9.93 -6.03 15.55
CA ASN A 27 -11.39 -5.92 15.46
C ASN A 27 -11.91 -6.15 14.03
N ALA A 28 -11.10 -6.76 13.16
CA ALA A 28 -11.41 -6.89 11.75
C ALA A 28 -12.65 -7.76 11.51
N LYS A 29 -13.46 -7.39 10.51
CA LYS A 29 -14.64 -8.15 10.12
C LYS A 29 -14.55 -8.54 8.65
N VAL A 30 -14.71 -9.83 8.37
CA VAL A 30 -14.79 -10.38 7.01
C VAL A 30 -16.14 -11.06 6.84
N SER A 31 -16.92 -10.66 5.83
CA SER A 31 -18.30 -11.14 5.65
C SER A 31 -18.76 -11.19 4.20
N GLY A 32 -19.97 -11.70 3.95
CA GLY A 32 -20.49 -11.91 2.59
C GLY A 32 -19.80 -13.08 1.89
N ASP A 33 -19.45 -12.91 0.62
CA ASP A 33 -18.69 -13.86 -0.20
C ASP A 33 -17.19 -13.50 -0.29
N ALA A 34 -16.72 -12.61 0.59
CA ALA A 34 -15.37 -12.06 0.55
C ALA A 34 -14.29 -13.14 0.71
N ARG A 35 -13.15 -12.94 0.03
CA ARG A 35 -12.00 -13.84 0.06
C ARG A 35 -10.74 -13.10 0.48
N VAL A 36 -10.11 -13.57 1.54
CA VAL A 36 -8.81 -13.09 2.02
C VAL A 36 -7.80 -14.22 1.91
N TYR A 37 -6.78 -14.06 1.06
CA TYR A 37 -5.81 -15.12 0.78
C TYR A 37 -4.41 -14.60 0.47
N GLY A 38 -3.50 -15.49 0.05
CA GLY A 38 -2.08 -15.12 -0.10
C GLY A 38 -1.45 -14.83 1.26
N ASN A 39 -0.63 -13.78 1.36
CA ASN A 39 -0.07 -13.28 2.61
C ASN A 39 -0.81 -12.04 3.14
N ALA A 40 -2.04 -11.81 2.68
CA ALA A 40 -2.81 -10.61 3.01
C ALA A 40 -2.97 -10.44 4.52
N ARG A 41 -2.99 -9.18 4.98
CA ARG A 41 -3.24 -8.83 6.38
C ARG A 41 -4.44 -7.91 6.47
N VAL A 42 -5.43 -8.30 7.27
CA VAL A 42 -6.62 -7.48 7.54
C VAL A 42 -6.70 -7.27 9.05
N HIS A 43 -6.58 -6.03 9.49
CA HIS A 43 -6.49 -5.74 10.92
C HIS A 43 -7.05 -4.38 11.33
N GLY A 44 -6.95 -4.09 12.64
CA GLY A 44 -7.60 -2.92 13.23
C GLY A 44 -9.12 -3.04 13.11
N ASN A 45 -9.79 -1.95 12.75
CA ASN A 45 -11.25 -1.90 12.53
C ASN A 45 -11.64 -2.15 11.06
N ALA A 46 -10.79 -2.83 10.27
CA ALA A 46 -11.06 -3.08 8.86
C ALA A 46 -12.32 -3.94 8.63
N ARG A 47 -13.09 -3.63 7.59
CA ARG A 47 -14.29 -4.35 7.17
C ARG A 47 -14.13 -4.79 5.72
N VAL A 48 -14.10 -6.09 5.47
CA VAL A 48 -14.03 -6.69 4.14
C VAL A 48 -15.34 -7.43 3.91
N TYR A 49 -16.10 -7.05 2.88
CA TYR A 49 -17.48 -7.55 2.72
C TYR A 49 -17.91 -7.63 1.26
N GLY A 50 -19.11 -8.18 1.02
CA GLY A 50 -19.63 -8.38 -0.33
C GLY A 50 -18.77 -9.40 -1.08
N ASN A 51 -18.33 -9.04 -2.29
CA ASN A 51 -17.50 -9.89 -3.15
C ASN A 51 -16.01 -9.50 -3.11
N ALA A 52 -15.57 -8.81 -2.05
CA ALA A 52 -14.20 -8.31 -1.96
C ALA A 52 -13.16 -9.43 -2.07
N MET A 53 -12.04 -9.11 -2.75
CA MET A 53 -10.88 -10.00 -2.84
C MET A 53 -9.64 -9.25 -2.36
N VAL A 54 -9.02 -9.78 -1.31
CA VAL A 54 -7.78 -9.28 -0.73
C VAL A 54 -6.75 -10.40 -0.78
N SER A 55 -5.62 -10.17 -1.42
CA SER A 55 -4.65 -11.22 -1.73
C SER A 55 -3.20 -10.73 -1.69
N GLN A 56 -2.25 -11.58 -2.11
CA GLN A 56 -0.83 -11.24 -2.19
C GLN A 56 -0.33 -10.66 -0.87
N ASN A 57 0.32 -9.49 -0.87
CA ASN A 57 0.79 -8.81 0.35
C ASN A 57 -0.08 -7.58 0.68
N GLN A 58 -1.36 -7.58 0.32
CA GLN A 58 -2.24 -6.45 0.57
C GLN A 58 -2.56 -6.30 2.06
N HIS A 59 -2.39 -5.08 2.59
CA HIS A 59 -2.58 -4.77 4.02
C HIS A 59 -3.73 -3.78 4.21
N LEU A 60 -4.77 -4.20 4.92
CA LEU A 60 -5.93 -3.36 5.21
C LEU A 60 -5.98 -3.05 6.70
N GLN A 61 -6.00 -1.76 7.03
CA GLN A 61 -6.15 -1.26 8.38
C GLN A 61 -7.23 -0.18 8.40
N ASN A 62 -8.22 -0.31 9.28
CA ASN A 62 -9.24 0.73 9.53
C ASN A 62 -9.99 1.22 8.27
N CYS A 63 -10.18 0.37 7.26
CA CYS A 63 -10.88 0.69 6.02
C CYS A 63 -12.12 -0.18 5.81
N SER A 64 -12.94 0.17 4.83
CA SER A 64 -14.08 -0.64 4.38
C SER A 64 -13.86 -1.00 2.91
N CYS A 65 -13.76 -2.29 2.59
CA CYS A 65 -13.43 -2.80 1.26
C CYS A 65 -14.53 -3.74 0.77
N LYS A 66 -15.06 -3.45 -0.43
CA LYS A 66 -16.08 -4.26 -1.10
C LYS A 66 -15.66 -4.79 -2.48
N ASP A 67 -14.51 -4.35 -2.98
CA ASP A 67 -14.01 -4.67 -4.32
C ASP A 67 -12.87 -5.70 -4.32
N ASP A 68 -12.53 -6.20 -5.50
CA ASP A 68 -11.30 -6.95 -5.76
C ASP A 68 -10.12 -5.98 -5.91
N LEU A 69 -9.26 -5.93 -4.89
CA LEU A 69 -8.13 -4.99 -4.86
C LEU A 69 -7.03 -5.33 -5.88
N SER A 70 -7.06 -6.53 -6.48
CA SER A 70 -6.16 -6.87 -7.59
C SER A 70 -6.61 -6.27 -8.92
N LYS A 71 -7.86 -5.81 -9.01
CA LYS A 71 -8.46 -5.24 -10.23
C LYS A 71 -8.83 -3.76 -10.08
N ASN A 72 -9.05 -3.29 -8.86
CA ASN A 72 -9.39 -1.90 -8.58
C ASN A 72 -8.21 -1.20 -7.88
N ILE A 73 -7.31 -0.61 -8.66
CA ILE A 73 -6.13 0.09 -8.12
C ILE A 73 -6.53 1.28 -7.24
N LYS A 74 -7.62 1.99 -7.57
CA LYS A 74 -8.10 3.14 -6.80
C LYS A 74 -8.55 2.73 -5.40
N GLU A 75 -9.31 1.63 -5.32
CA GLU A 75 -9.73 1.07 -4.04
C GLU A 75 -8.54 0.47 -3.27
N SER A 76 -7.57 -0.13 -3.98
CA SER A 76 -6.35 -0.67 -3.39
C SER A 76 -5.52 0.41 -2.71
N ILE A 77 -5.33 1.56 -3.36
CA ILE A 77 -4.71 2.75 -2.78
C ILE A 77 -5.48 3.19 -1.53
N ARG A 78 -6.78 3.45 -1.67
CA ARG A 78 -7.60 3.97 -0.58
C ARG A 78 -7.62 3.04 0.63
N CYS A 79 -7.78 1.74 0.42
CA CYS A 79 -7.92 0.77 1.50
C CYS A 79 -6.60 0.44 2.20
N GLN A 80 -5.45 0.55 1.51
CA GLN A 80 -4.15 0.21 2.08
C GLN A 80 -3.40 1.42 2.64
N THR A 81 -3.59 2.61 2.05
CA THR A 81 -2.84 3.81 2.42
C THR A 81 -3.72 4.89 3.06
N GLY A 82 -5.03 4.86 2.84
CA GLY A 82 -5.94 5.93 3.24
C GLY A 82 -5.85 7.21 2.39
N LEU A 83 -4.99 7.23 1.36
CA LEU A 83 -4.78 8.40 0.52
C LEU A 83 -5.91 8.58 -0.50
N GLY A 84 -6.26 9.85 -0.74
CA GLY A 84 -7.24 10.25 -1.75
C GLY A 84 -6.62 10.31 -3.16
N ILE A 85 -7.48 10.15 -4.15
CA ILE A 85 -7.13 10.26 -5.57
C ILE A 85 -7.93 11.41 -6.14
N PHE A 86 -7.24 12.36 -6.78
CA PHE A 86 -7.84 13.55 -7.39
C PHE A 86 -7.26 13.73 -8.79
N ASN A 87 -8.12 13.89 -9.79
CA ASN A 87 -7.72 14.09 -11.19
C ASN A 87 -6.73 13.04 -11.70
N GLU A 88 -6.98 11.76 -11.40
CA GLU A 88 -6.09 10.63 -11.72
C GLU A 88 -4.67 10.74 -11.13
N LYS A 89 -4.52 11.47 -10.03
CA LYS A 89 -3.25 11.60 -9.29
C LYS A 89 -3.43 11.37 -7.80
N ILE A 90 -2.32 11.08 -7.15
CA ILE A 90 -2.22 10.93 -5.69
C ILE A 90 -1.04 11.73 -5.17
N VAL A 91 -1.23 12.35 -4.00
CA VAL A 91 -0.15 12.92 -3.19
C VAL A 91 0.25 11.89 -2.15
N ALA A 92 1.50 11.46 -2.20
CA ALA A 92 2.06 10.46 -1.31
C ALA A 92 3.43 10.91 -0.77
N TYR A 93 3.90 10.20 0.24
CA TYR A 93 5.06 10.60 1.03
C TYR A 93 6.05 9.45 1.15
N LYS A 94 7.33 9.78 1.31
CA LYS A 94 8.36 8.84 1.75
C LYS A 94 9.44 9.54 2.55
N THR A 95 10.13 8.78 3.39
CA THR A 95 11.36 9.25 4.04
C THR A 95 12.57 8.93 3.18
N VAL A 96 13.53 9.86 3.12
CA VAL A 96 14.84 9.73 2.46
C VAL A 96 15.94 10.22 3.39
N ASN A 97 17.21 10.00 3.02
CA ASN A 97 18.34 10.55 3.76
C ASN A 97 18.28 12.08 3.79
N LYS A 98 18.91 12.69 4.81
CA LYS A 98 18.91 14.15 5.02
C LYS A 98 19.56 14.92 3.86
N ASP A 99 20.42 14.28 3.10
CA ASP A 99 21.05 14.80 1.88
C ASP A 99 20.21 14.56 0.60
N MET A 100 18.97 14.12 0.76
CA MET A 100 18.03 13.76 -0.31
C MET A 100 18.40 12.50 -1.12
N SER A 101 19.38 11.71 -0.69
CA SER A 101 19.67 10.41 -1.31
C SER A 101 18.67 9.32 -0.90
N SER A 102 18.46 8.33 -1.77
CA SER A 102 17.59 7.18 -1.49
C SER A 102 18.22 6.25 -0.44
N PHE A 103 17.41 5.72 0.48
CA PHE A 103 17.88 4.71 1.44
C PHE A 103 18.36 3.40 0.79
N GLN A 104 17.91 3.12 -0.43
CA GLN A 104 18.22 1.88 -1.15
C GLN A 104 19.33 2.07 -2.21
N ASP A 105 19.57 3.31 -2.63
CA ASP A 105 20.55 3.64 -3.67
C ASP A 105 21.14 5.02 -3.39
N GLU A 106 22.34 5.03 -2.80
CA GLU A 106 23.07 6.25 -2.43
C GLU A 106 23.40 7.14 -3.64
N LYS A 107 23.32 6.61 -4.87
CA LYS A 107 23.55 7.38 -6.10
C LYS A 107 22.28 8.02 -6.64
N PHE A 108 21.11 7.67 -6.08
CA PHE A 108 19.83 8.22 -6.49
C PHE A 108 19.44 9.38 -5.55
N PHE A 109 19.35 10.59 -6.11
CA PHE A 109 18.98 11.79 -5.37
C PHE A 109 17.61 12.30 -5.81
N TYR A 110 16.78 12.64 -4.83
CA TYR A 110 15.50 13.32 -5.05
C TYR A 110 15.71 14.82 -5.09
N LYS A 111 14.94 15.52 -5.92
CA LYS A 111 15.00 16.97 -6.04
C LYS A 111 13.60 17.54 -6.22
N VAL A 112 13.27 18.56 -5.44
CA VAL A 112 11.98 19.25 -5.53
C VAL A 112 11.85 19.92 -6.89
N GLY A 113 10.70 19.75 -7.54
CA GLY A 113 10.41 20.23 -8.89
C GLY A 113 10.83 19.26 -10.00
N GLU A 114 11.55 18.18 -9.69
CA GLU A 114 11.97 17.18 -10.67
C GLU A 114 11.15 15.89 -10.58
N ILE A 115 11.03 15.19 -11.71
CA ILE A 115 10.45 13.85 -11.78
C ILE A 115 11.53 12.84 -11.40
N ALA A 116 11.30 12.13 -10.30
CA ALA A 116 12.02 10.90 -9.99
C ALA A 116 11.51 9.79 -10.91
N GLU A 117 12.40 9.14 -11.66
CA GLU A 117 12.04 8.08 -12.61
C GLU A 117 12.99 6.87 -12.49
N VAL A 118 12.41 5.67 -12.52
CA VAL A 118 13.14 4.41 -12.56
C VAL A 118 13.25 3.93 -14.00
N LYS A 119 14.48 3.73 -14.50
CA LYS A 119 14.74 3.40 -15.90
C LYS A 119 14.22 2.02 -16.34
N ASN A 120 14.15 1.05 -15.42
CA ASN A 120 13.67 -0.32 -15.70
C ASN A 120 12.91 -0.89 -14.48
N PRO A 121 11.68 -0.42 -14.24
CA PRO A 121 10.90 -0.88 -13.10
C PRO A 121 10.32 -2.27 -13.39
N GLU A 122 10.41 -3.16 -12.41
CA GLU A 122 9.78 -4.48 -12.50
C GLU A 122 8.26 -4.34 -12.43
N ILE A 123 7.51 -4.86 -13.40
CA ILE A 123 6.05 -4.68 -13.47
C ILE A 123 5.29 -5.76 -12.66
N SER A 124 5.99 -6.60 -11.89
CA SER A 124 5.37 -7.62 -11.05
C SER A 124 4.55 -7.01 -9.90
N ASN A 125 3.85 -7.85 -9.16
CA ASN A 125 3.19 -7.46 -7.90
C ASN A 125 4.10 -7.61 -6.67
N GLU A 126 5.39 -7.88 -6.84
CA GLU A 126 6.33 -7.97 -5.72
C GLU A 126 6.44 -6.61 -5.02
N SER A 127 6.38 -6.65 -3.68
CA SER A 127 6.34 -5.44 -2.84
C SER A 127 7.68 -4.70 -2.87
N CYS A 128 8.78 -5.44 -2.72
CA CYS A 128 10.14 -4.90 -2.61
C CYS A 128 10.91 -4.91 -3.95
N ALA A 129 10.23 -5.11 -5.07
CA ALA A 129 10.83 -5.04 -6.40
C ALA A 129 11.24 -3.61 -6.78
N SER A 130 11.99 -3.47 -7.88
CA SER A 130 12.45 -2.17 -8.36
C SER A 130 11.28 -1.22 -8.65
N GLY A 131 11.45 0.05 -8.27
CA GLY A 131 10.42 1.08 -8.33
C GLY A 131 10.60 2.12 -7.23
N LEU A 132 9.82 3.19 -7.28
CA LEU A 132 9.76 4.17 -6.20
C LEU A 132 8.63 3.77 -5.24
N HIS A 133 8.93 3.73 -3.94
CA HIS A 133 7.96 3.38 -2.91
C HIS A 133 7.50 4.62 -2.15
N PHE A 134 6.19 4.85 -2.12
CA PHE A 134 5.54 5.93 -1.36
C PHE A 134 4.37 5.38 -0.56
N SER A 135 3.94 6.11 0.48
CA SER A 135 2.76 5.77 1.28
C SER A 135 2.20 7.04 1.94
N ASN A 136 1.30 6.90 2.91
CA ASN A 136 0.95 7.99 3.81
C ASN A 136 2.13 8.34 4.74
N MET A 137 2.04 9.50 5.39
CA MET A 137 3.12 10.02 6.25
C MET A 137 3.43 9.10 7.45
N ASN A 138 2.41 8.48 8.04
CA ASN A 138 2.57 7.63 9.23
C ASN A 138 3.24 6.29 8.92
N TYR A 139 3.31 5.89 7.64
CA TYR A 139 3.96 4.65 7.24
C TYR A 139 5.45 4.62 7.58
N TRP A 140 6.09 5.79 7.60
CA TRP A 140 7.54 5.94 7.73
C TRP A 140 7.98 6.49 9.08
N ASP A 141 7.11 6.39 10.10
CA ASP A 141 7.35 6.98 11.42
C ASP A 141 8.59 6.43 12.14
N ASP A 142 9.08 5.25 11.74
CA ASP A 142 10.25 4.57 12.29
C ASP A 142 11.59 4.98 11.66
N LYS A 143 11.59 5.89 10.68
CA LYS A 143 12.81 6.32 9.95
C LYS A 143 13.26 7.71 10.36
N ASP A 144 14.54 7.85 10.69
CA ASP A 144 15.22 9.15 10.77
C ASP A 144 15.59 9.60 9.35
N GLY A 145 15.24 10.84 9.00
CA GLY A 145 15.40 11.38 7.66
C GLY A 145 14.49 12.56 7.39
N VAL A 146 14.38 12.96 6.12
CA VAL A 146 13.45 14.01 5.68
C VAL A 146 12.28 13.40 4.93
N PHE A 147 11.09 13.96 5.11
CA PHE A 147 9.92 13.56 4.34
C PHE A 147 9.93 14.30 3.02
N ILE A 148 9.74 13.57 1.93
CA ILE A 148 9.44 14.17 0.64
C ILE A 148 7.98 13.89 0.29
N GLN A 149 7.33 14.92 -0.25
CA GLN A 149 6.01 14.83 -0.86
C GLN A 149 6.17 14.63 -2.36
N ALA A 150 5.39 13.72 -2.92
CA ALA A 150 5.36 13.50 -4.35
C ALA A 150 3.94 13.37 -4.90
N GLU A 151 3.77 13.89 -6.11
CA GLU A 151 2.58 13.66 -6.94
C GLU A 151 2.85 12.50 -7.91
N ILE A 152 1.95 11.53 -7.93
CA ILE A 152 2.07 10.32 -8.75
C ILE A 152 0.81 10.19 -9.62
N ASN A 153 0.98 10.06 -10.93
CA ASN A 153 -0.14 9.75 -11.82
C ASN A 153 -0.54 8.28 -11.64
N LEU A 154 -1.84 7.99 -11.73
CA LEU A 154 -2.32 6.60 -11.59
C LEU A 154 -1.73 5.65 -12.64
N GLU A 155 -1.44 6.13 -13.85
CA GLU A 155 -0.82 5.34 -14.93
C GLU A 155 0.64 4.92 -14.63
N ASP A 156 1.30 5.66 -13.73
CA ASP A 156 2.67 5.38 -13.30
C ASP A 156 2.70 4.38 -12.14
N ILE A 157 1.56 4.08 -11.52
CA ILE A 157 1.47 3.11 -10.42
C ILE A 157 1.55 1.69 -10.97
N ILE A 158 2.44 0.89 -10.38
CA ILE A 158 2.65 -0.51 -10.72
C ILE A 158 1.75 -1.39 -9.84
N THR A 159 1.82 -1.20 -8.52
CA THR A 159 1.05 -2.01 -7.57
C THR A 159 0.92 -1.28 -6.23
N VAL A 160 0.00 -1.76 -5.39
CA VAL A 160 -0.11 -1.35 -3.98
C VAL A 160 -0.04 -2.60 -3.13
N GLN A 161 1.00 -2.69 -2.30
CA GLN A 161 1.29 -3.84 -1.46
C GLN A 161 1.81 -3.36 -0.12
N GLU A 162 1.48 -4.06 0.95
CA GLU A 162 1.94 -3.77 2.30
C GLU A 162 1.69 -2.32 2.76
N GLY A 163 0.66 -1.65 2.25
CA GLY A 163 0.42 -0.23 2.54
C GLY A 163 1.31 0.74 1.75
N LYS A 164 2.10 0.28 0.78
CA LYS A 164 2.95 1.12 -0.08
C LYS A 164 2.43 1.11 -1.51
N ILE A 165 2.53 2.27 -2.16
CA ILE A 165 2.40 2.45 -3.59
C ILE A 165 3.79 2.28 -4.20
N ARG A 166 3.92 1.39 -5.17
CA ARG A 166 5.12 1.30 -6.01
C ARG A 166 4.83 1.88 -7.38
N CYS A 167 5.61 2.87 -7.81
CA CYS A 167 5.42 3.56 -9.08
C CYS A 167 6.72 3.70 -9.89
N LYS A 168 6.56 4.03 -11.17
CA LYS A 168 7.66 4.25 -12.12
C LYS A 168 8.20 5.67 -12.04
N LYS A 169 7.29 6.63 -11.86
CA LYS A 169 7.54 8.07 -11.86
C LYS A 169 6.82 8.75 -10.71
N ALA A 170 7.43 9.79 -10.17
CA ALA A 170 6.82 10.65 -9.18
C ALA A 170 7.43 12.06 -9.27
N LEU A 171 6.59 13.09 -9.36
CA LEU A 171 7.04 14.48 -9.28
C LEU A 171 7.26 14.84 -7.82
N ILE A 172 8.47 15.21 -7.42
CA ILE A 172 8.75 15.61 -6.05
C ILE A 172 8.30 17.06 -5.86
N THR A 173 7.30 17.29 -5.01
CA THR A 173 6.65 18.60 -4.89
C THR A 173 7.04 19.37 -3.63
N GLY A 174 7.65 18.71 -2.65
CA GLY A 174 8.03 19.38 -1.40
C GLY A 174 8.85 18.50 -0.46
N ILE A 175 9.43 19.15 0.55
CA ILE A 175 10.18 18.53 1.65
C ILE A 175 9.54 19.00 2.95
N TYR A 176 9.45 18.09 3.92
CA TYR A 176 9.08 18.37 5.28
C TYR A 176 10.19 17.86 6.21
N GLU A 177 10.81 18.79 6.92
CA GLU A 177 11.79 18.51 7.97
C GLU A 177 11.03 18.34 9.29
N ARG A 178 11.30 17.23 9.99
CA ARG A 178 10.70 16.92 11.31
C ARG A 178 11.45 17.63 12.43
#